data_AF-A0A7V5CK33-F1
#
_entry.id   AF-A0A7V5CK33-F1
#
_cell.length_a   1.000
_cell.length_b   1.000
_cell.length_c   1.000
_cell.angle_alpha   90.00
_cell.angle_beta   90.00
_cell.angle_gamma   90.00
#
_symmetry.space_group_name_H-M   'P 1'
#
loop_
_entity.id
_entity.type
_entity.pdbx_description
1 polymer ?
#
loop_
_entity_poly.entity_id
_entity_poly.type
_entity_poly.pdbx_seq_one_letter_code
_entity_poly.pdbx_strand_id
1 'polypeptide(L)'
;MRLRYMIEYALRNRDTDPHYEPIGVWVQGLGPGLDIVMEYLPGNDEFQEEADWVINRLVENDIKSLPDDFLEYHRATMSPYRGMRGEIVETEECTSAEVCAASVLRTIRPILPNLSRKPNVRSIDLQGRT
;
A
#
# COMPACT_ATOMS: atom_id res chain seq x y z
N MET A 1 -14.91 5.63 15.63
CA MET A 1 -15.42 5.09 14.35
C MET A 1 -14.64 3.82 14.10
N ARG A 2 -15.31 2.71 13.78
CA ARG A 2 -14.62 1.44 13.55
C ARG A 2 -14.31 1.34 12.06
N LEU A 3 -13.03 1.29 11.71
CA LEU A 3 -12.53 1.10 10.36
C LEU A 3 -11.97 -0.31 10.24
N ARG A 4 -11.92 -0.83 9.02
CA ARG A 4 -11.31 -2.11 8.70
C ARG A 4 -10.27 -1.90 7.63
N TYR A 5 -9.09 -2.44 7.80
CA TYR A 5 -8.05 -2.33 6.78
C TYR A 5 -7.35 -3.65 6.52
N MET A 6 -6.74 -3.73 5.34
CA MET A 6 -6.01 -4.88 4.83
C MET A 6 -4.78 -4.37 4.08
N ILE A 7 -3.61 -4.97 4.33
CA ILE A 7 -2.39 -4.66 3.59
C ILE A 7 -2.37 -5.50 2.31
N GLU A 8 -2.07 -4.86 1.18
CA GLU A 8 -1.81 -5.53 -0.09
C GLU A 8 -0.30 -5.77 -0.27
N TYR A 9 0.04 -6.97 -0.74
CA TYR A 9 1.41 -7.42 -0.95
C TYR A 9 1.63 -7.84 -2.40
N ALA A 10 2.74 -7.40 -2.98
CA ALA A 10 3.21 -7.89 -4.27
C ALA A 10 4.20 -9.05 -4.08
N LEU A 11 4.16 -10.04 -4.97
CA LEU A 11 5.19 -11.07 -5.04
C LEU A 11 6.41 -10.53 -5.81
N ARG A 12 7.52 -10.34 -5.10
CA ARG A 12 8.81 -9.85 -5.65
C ARG A 12 9.79 -10.98 -5.88
N ASN A 13 10.82 -10.71 -6.69
CA ASN A 13 11.99 -11.58 -6.90
C ASN A 13 11.66 -13.06 -7.17
N ARG A 14 10.64 -13.29 -8.02
CA ARG A 14 10.03 -14.61 -8.25
C ARG A 14 11.02 -15.73 -8.59
N ASP A 15 12.06 -15.39 -9.33
CA ASP A 15 12.99 -16.37 -9.89
C ASP A 15 14.18 -16.69 -8.97
N THR A 16 14.43 -15.87 -7.95
CA THR A 16 15.65 -15.97 -7.12
C THR A 16 15.37 -16.13 -5.63
N ASP A 17 14.51 -15.26 -5.08
CA ASP A 17 14.15 -15.25 -3.66
C ASP A 17 12.73 -14.70 -3.52
N PRO A 18 11.70 -15.52 -3.84
CA PRO A 18 10.32 -15.08 -3.89
C PRO A 18 9.84 -14.68 -2.49
N HIS A 19 9.43 -13.42 -2.34
CA HIS A 19 8.86 -12.93 -1.09
C HIS A 19 7.73 -11.93 -1.34
N TYR A 20 6.82 -11.86 -0.37
CA TYR A 20 5.73 -10.91 -0.37
C TYR A 20 6.19 -9.60 0.27
N GLU A 21 6.18 -8.53 -0.52
CA GLU A 21 6.51 -7.19 -0.06
C GLU A 21 5.22 -6.38 0.11
N PRO A 22 5.00 -5.69 1.24
CA PRO A 22 3.84 -4.83 1.41
C PRO A 22 3.95 -3.62 0.48
N ILE A 23 2.90 -3.36 -0.29
CA ILE A 23 2.90 -2.31 -1.32
C ILE A 23 1.81 -1.27 -1.12
N GLY A 24 0.76 -1.57 -0.36
CA GLY A 24 -0.37 -0.68 -0.21
C GLY A 24 -1.34 -1.14 0.86
N VAL A 25 -2.42 -0.39 1.02
CA VAL A 25 -3.46 -0.63 2.00
C VAL A 25 -4.83 -0.34 1.41
N TRP A 26 -5.80 -1.17 1.76
CA TRP A 26 -7.22 -0.95 1.55
C TRP A 26 -7.85 -0.66 2.90
N VAL A 27 -8.62 0.41 3.00
CA VAL A 27 -9.34 0.80 4.22
C VAL A 27 -10.82 0.96 3.88
N GLN A 28 -11.67 0.15 4.49
CA GLN A 28 -13.12 0.25 4.43
C GLN A 28 -13.64 0.96 5.68
N GLY A 29 -14.39 2.03 5.47
CA GLY A 29 -15.19 2.66 6.51
C GLY A 29 -16.62 2.10 6.58
N LEU A 30 -17.32 2.47 7.65
CA LEU A 30 -18.72 2.06 7.91
C LEU A 30 -19.72 3.14 7.46
N GLY A 31 -19.26 4.16 6.72
CA GLY A 31 -20.10 5.22 6.22
C GLY A 31 -21.02 4.78 5.08
N PRO A 32 -22.13 5.50 4.85
CA PRO A 32 -22.97 5.25 3.68
C PRO A 32 -22.17 5.59 2.41
N GLY A 33 -22.02 4.62 1.50
CA GLY A 33 -21.32 4.88 0.24
C GLY A 33 -20.31 3.80 -0.15
N LEU A 34 -19.55 4.10 -1.19
CA LEU A 34 -18.25 3.48 -1.45
C LEU A 34 -17.22 4.10 -0.51
N ASP A 35 -17.38 3.88 0.80
CA ASP A 35 -16.49 4.37 1.85
C ASP A 35 -15.23 3.49 1.90
N ILE A 36 -14.41 3.60 0.86
CA ILE A 36 -13.17 2.85 0.72
C ILE A 36 -12.04 3.74 0.23
N VAL A 37 -10.89 3.61 0.88
CA VAL A 37 -9.65 4.30 0.52
C VAL A 37 -8.60 3.25 0.20
N MET A 38 -7.86 3.47 -0.89
CA MET A 38 -6.79 2.60 -1.33
C MET A 38 -5.57 3.48 -1.58
N GLU A 39 -4.45 3.15 -0.97
CA GLU A 39 -3.23 3.94 -1.07
C GLU A 39 -2.03 3.01 -1.22
N TYR A 40 -1.08 3.40 -2.07
CA TYR A 40 0.07 2.58 -2.42
C TYR A 40 1.39 3.32 -2.17
N LEU A 41 2.43 2.56 -1.84
CA LEU A 41 3.78 3.06 -1.75
C LEU A 41 4.30 3.45 -3.16
N PRO A 42 5.19 4.46 -3.28
CA PRO A 42 5.73 4.87 -4.57
C PRO A 42 6.36 3.71 -5.36
N GLY A 43 6.16 3.71 -6.68
CA GLY A 43 6.66 2.66 -7.58
C GLY A 43 5.74 1.45 -7.74
N ASN A 44 4.49 1.56 -7.28
CA ASN A 44 3.44 0.54 -7.42
C ASN A 44 2.25 1.06 -8.23
N ASP A 45 2.49 1.96 -9.18
CA ASP A 45 1.46 2.67 -9.94
C ASP A 45 0.53 1.69 -10.68
N GLU A 46 1.06 0.56 -11.17
CA GLU A 46 0.26 -0.51 -11.79
C GLU A 46 -0.82 -1.07 -10.84
N PHE A 47 -0.52 -1.22 -9.55
CA PHE A 47 -1.47 -1.72 -8.56
C PHE A 47 -2.50 -0.66 -8.19
N GLN A 48 -2.08 0.60 -8.18
CA GLN A 48 -2.99 1.72 -7.96
C GLN A 48 -3.99 1.83 -9.12
N GLU A 49 -3.53 1.78 -10.37
CA GLU A 49 -4.40 1.79 -11.55
C GLU A 49 -5.41 0.64 -11.52
N GLU A 50 -4.96 -0.56 -11.13
CA GLU A 50 -5.85 -1.72 -10.99
C GLU A 50 -6.89 -1.56 -9.87
N ALA A 51 -6.50 -0.94 -8.75
CA ALA A 51 -7.41 -0.62 -7.67
C ALA A 51 -8.47 0.40 -8.11
N ASP A 52 -8.05 1.43 -8.86
CA ASP A 52 -8.95 2.41 -9.46
C ASP A 52 -9.95 1.76 -10.43
N TRP A 53 -9.52 0.76 -11.20
CA TRP A 53 -10.42 -0.04 -12.04
C TRP A 53 -11.49 -0.79 -11.24
N VAL A 54 -11.17 -1.27 -10.03
CA VAL A 54 -12.16 -1.91 -9.14
C VAL A 54 -13.23 -0.90 -8.73
N ILE A 55 -12.83 0.31 -8.33
CA ILE A 55 -13.76 1.37 -7.94
C ILE A 55 -14.62 1.81 -9.12
N ASN A 56 -14.01 2.04 -10.28
CA ASN A 56 -14.74 2.40 -11.49
C ASN A 56 -15.80 1.35 -11.84
N ARG A 57 -15.44 0.06 -11.76
CA ARG A 57 -16.40 -1.02 -12.02
C ARG A 57 -17.55 -1.04 -11.02
N LEU A 58 -17.31 -0.76 -9.74
CA LEU A 58 -18.37 -0.66 -8.74
C LEU A 58 -19.33 0.50 -9.09
N VAL A 59 -18.78 1.65 -9.44
CA VAL A 59 -19.56 2.83 -9.85
C VAL A 59 -20.36 2.55 -11.13
N GLU A 60 -19.75 1.94 -12.15
CA GLU A 60 -20.40 1.58 -13.42
C GLU A 60 -21.55 0.58 -13.24
N ASN A 61 -21.48 -0.28 -12.22
CA ASN A 61 -22.55 -1.22 -11.87
C ASN A 61 -23.59 -0.62 -10.91
N ASP A 62 -23.61 0.70 -10.76
CA ASP A 62 -24.53 1.46 -9.90
C ASP A 62 -24.48 1.06 -8.41
N ILE A 63 -23.35 0.51 -7.95
CA ILE A 63 -23.16 0.15 -6.55
C ILE A 63 -23.06 1.42 -5.71
N LYS A 64 -24.03 1.60 -4.81
CA LYS A 64 -24.11 2.79 -3.94
C LYS A 64 -23.49 2.59 -2.56
N SER A 65 -23.31 1.36 -2.13
CA SER A 65 -22.68 1.03 -0.85
C SER A 65 -21.91 -0.27 -0.97
N LEU A 66 -20.78 -0.37 -0.29
CA LEU A 66 -20.05 -1.62 -0.19
C LEU A 66 -20.72 -2.56 0.80
N PRO A 67 -20.81 -3.87 0.50
CA PRO A 67 -21.13 -4.88 1.49
C PRO A 67 -20.13 -4.86 2.66
N ASP A 68 -20.59 -5.23 3.85
CA ASP A 68 -19.73 -5.33 5.04
C ASP A 68 -18.60 -6.37 4.83
N ASP A 69 -18.80 -7.38 4.00
CA ASP A 69 -17.84 -8.44 3.69
C ASP A 69 -17.00 -8.16 2.43
N PHE A 70 -17.00 -6.91 1.93
CA PHE A 70 -16.27 -6.55 0.71
C PHE A 70 -14.78 -6.91 0.80
N LEU A 71 -14.11 -6.58 1.91
CA LEU A 71 -12.69 -6.88 2.07
C LEU A 71 -12.42 -8.39 2.10
N GLU A 72 -13.30 -9.18 2.73
CA GLU A 72 -13.23 -10.64 2.74
C GLU A 72 -13.34 -11.21 1.32
N TYR A 73 -14.35 -10.77 0.56
CA TYR A 73 -14.54 -11.19 -0.82
C TYR A 73 -13.35 -10.76 -1.71
N HIS A 74 -12.89 -9.52 -1.55
CA HIS A 74 -11.78 -8.99 -2.31
C HIS A 74 -10.45 -9.70 -2.00
N ARG A 75 -10.24 -10.10 -0.75
CA ARG A 75 -9.11 -10.93 -0.32
C ARG A 75 -9.18 -12.32 -0.95
N ALA A 76 -10.34 -12.98 -0.86
CA ALA A 76 -10.51 -14.36 -1.30
C ALA A 76 -10.38 -14.55 -2.83
N THR A 77 -10.61 -13.48 -3.60
CA THR A 77 -10.54 -13.50 -5.07
C THR A 77 -9.14 -13.18 -5.63
N MET A 78 -8.15 -12.89 -4.77
CA MET A 78 -6.78 -12.60 -5.21
C MET A 78 -6.05 -13.85 -5.69
N SER A 79 -5.43 -13.78 -6.87
CA SER A 79 -4.55 -14.85 -7.36
C SER A 79 -3.21 -14.85 -6.62
N PRO A 80 -2.73 -16.01 -6.12
CA PRO A 80 -1.45 -16.10 -5.40
C PRO A 80 -0.24 -15.78 -6.28
N TYR A 81 -0.39 -15.89 -7.62
CA TYR A 81 0.64 -15.52 -8.60
C TYR A 81 0.70 -14.02 -8.86
N ARG A 82 -0.23 -13.23 -8.33
CA ARG A 82 -0.23 -11.77 -8.45
C ARG A 82 0.34 -11.13 -7.18
N GLY A 83 -0.12 -11.62 -6.04
CA GLY A 83 0.25 -11.09 -4.74
C GLY A 83 -0.51 -11.81 -3.63
N MET A 84 -0.57 -11.15 -2.48
CA MET A 84 -1.35 -11.59 -1.34
C MET A 84 -2.05 -10.39 -0.72
N ARG A 85 -3.22 -10.64 -0.14
CA ARG A 85 -3.91 -9.69 0.73
C ARG A 85 -3.88 -10.22 2.16
N GLY A 86 -3.37 -9.38 3.06
CA GLY A 86 -3.15 -9.72 4.46
C GLY A 86 -4.45 -9.96 5.22
N GLU A 87 -4.31 -10.25 6.51
CA GLU A 87 -5.46 -10.31 7.41
C GLU A 87 -6.17 -8.95 7.49
N ILE A 88 -7.48 -9.00 7.69
CA ILE A 88 -8.29 -7.79 7.88
C ILE A 88 -8.22 -7.42 9.35
N VAL A 89 -7.81 -6.19 9.62
CA VAL A 89 -7.65 -5.64 10.96
C VAL A 89 -8.73 -4.60 11.19
N GLU A 90 -9.43 -4.71 12.32
CA GLU A 90 -10.37 -3.68 12.76
C GLU A 90 -9.66 -2.69 13.69
N THR A 91 -9.93 -1.40 13.52
CA THR A 91 -9.32 -0.34 14.33
C THR A 91 -10.29 0.79 14.63
N GLU A 92 -10.17 1.36 15.82
CA GLU A 92 -10.87 2.59 16.22
C GLU A 92 -9.90 3.75 16.44
N GLU A 93 -8.61 3.54 16.18
CA GLU A 93 -7.53 4.50 16.45
C GLU A 93 -7.48 5.65 15.44
N CYS A 94 -8.14 5.48 14.29
CA CYS A 94 -8.09 6.42 13.18
C CYS A 94 -9.40 7.20 13.04
N THR A 95 -9.28 8.49 12.75
CA THR A 95 -10.43 9.41 12.66
C THR A 95 -11.08 9.43 11.28
N SER A 96 -10.39 8.96 10.24
CA SER A 96 -10.91 8.78 8.88
C SER A 96 -10.16 7.65 8.15
N ALA A 97 -10.72 7.18 7.03
CA ALA A 97 -10.10 6.15 6.21
C ALA A 97 -8.75 6.61 5.61
N GLU A 98 -8.64 7.87 5.20
CA GLU A 98 -7.40 8.49 4.68
C GLU A 98 -6.32 8.57 5.75
N VAL A 99 -6.69 8.97 6.98
CA VAL A 99 -5.76 9.01 8.11
C VAL A 99 -5.26 7.60 8.44
N CYS A 100 -6.15 6.62 8.39
CA CYS A 100 -5.81 5.21 8.59
C CYS A 100 -4.83 4.73 7.52
N ALA A 101 -5.14 4.96 6.24
CA ALA A 101 -4.32 4.55 5.12
C ALA A 101 -2.90 5.16 5.22
N ALA A 102 -2.81 6.47 5.47
CA ALA A 102 -1.53 7.15 5.64
C ALA A 102 -0.72 6.63 6.84
N SER A 103 -1.40 6.31 7.95
CA SER A 103 -0.75 5.74 9.14
C SER A 103 -0.19 4.34 8.87
N VAL A 104 -0.98 3.48 8.22
CA VAL A 104 -0.56 2.12 7.84
C VAL A 104 0.58 2.17 6.83
N LEU A 105 0.48 3.01 5.81
CA LEU A 105 1.55 3.19 4.82
C LEU A 105 2.87 3.61 5.48
N ARG A 106 2.85 4.51 6.46
CA ARG A 106 4.05 4.91 7.20
C ARG A 106 4.67 3.74 7.97
N THR A 107 3.86 2.82 8.47
CA THR A 107 4.32 1.63 9.21
C THR A 107 4.90 0.57 8.29
N ILE A 108 4.28 0.33 7.12
CA ILE A 108 4.72 -0.71 6.18
C ILE A 108 5.80 -0.24 5.21
N ARG A 109 5.99 1.08 5.08
CA ARG A 109 7.06 1.63 4.25
C ARG A 109 8.37 1.00 4.69
N PRO A 110 9.12 0.37 3.77
CA PRO A 110 10.45 -0.10 4.09
C PRO A 110 11.22 1.08 4.67
N ILE A 111 11.77 0.92 5.88
CA ILE A 111 12.82 1.82 6.34
C ILE A 111 13.92 1.63 5.32
N LEU A 112 13.98 2.47 4.29
CA LEU A 112 15.16 2.58 3.46
C LEU A 112 16.28 2.87 4.45
N PRO A 113 17.25 1.97 4.67
CA PRO A 113 18.42 2.36 5.43
C PRO A 113 18.98 3.56 4.67
N ASN A 114 19.04 4.71 5.36
CA ASN A 114 19.56 5.97 4.85
C ASN A 114 20.57 5.70 3.74
N LEU A 115 20.15 5.92 2.49
CA LEU A 115 21.08 5.95 1.36
C LEU A 115 22.11 6.99 1.74
N SER A 116 23.29 6.46 2.09
CA SER A 116 24.47 7.16 2.54
C SER A 116 24.49 8.58 1.99
N ARG A 117 24.38 9.58 2.87
CA ARG A 117 25.05 10.87 2.63
C ARG A 117 26.52 10.52 2.42
N LYS A 118 26.92 10.22 1.18
CA LYS A 118 28.33 10.29 0.82
C LYS A 118 28.70 11.76 0.97
N PRO A 119 29.57 12.14 1.93
CA PRO A 119 30.10 13.49 1.91
C PRO A 119 30.84 13.64 0.59
N ASN A 120 30.48 14.68 -0.15
CA ASN A 120 31.15 15.05 -1.38
C ASN A 120 32.54 15.60 -1.01
N VAL A 121 33.50 14.71 -0.77
CA VAL A 121 34.90 15.10 -0.56
C VAL A 121 35.52 15.33 -1.93
N ARG A 122 35.41 16.58 -2.41
CA ARG A 122 36.41 17.16 -3.32
C ARG A 122 37.30 18.09 -2.51
N SER A 123 38.27 17.50 -1.81
CA SER A 123 39.48 18.21 -1.39
C SER A 123 40.62 17.66 -2.25
N ILE A 124 40.90 18.36 -3.35
CA ILE A 124 42.19 18.23 -4.03
C ILE A 124 43.09 19.27 -3.36
N ASP A 125 43.80 18.85 -2.31
CA ASP A 125 45.03 19.52 -1.91
C ASP A 125 46.17 18.86 -2.66
N LEU A 126 46.64 19.54 -3.71
CA LEU A 126 47.96 19.30 -4.28
C LEU A 126 48.83 20.48 -3.90
N GLN A 127 49.37 20.43 -2.67
CA GLN A 127 50.62 21.10 -2.37
C GLN A 127 51.76 20.07 -2.39
N GLY A 128 52.76 20.36 -3.22
CA GLY A 128 54.15 19.98 -2.96
C GLY A 128 54.65 18.68 -3.60
N ARG A 129 55.29 18.80 -4.76
CA ARG A 129 56.50 18.02 -5.06
C ARG A 129 57.56 18.95 -5.65
N THR A 130 58.60 19.16 -4.83
CA THR A 130 60.03 19.43 -5.11
C THR A 130 60.39 20.32 -6.28
#